data_AF-A0A956HMB5-F1
#
_entry.id   AF-A0A956HMB5-F1
#
_cell.length_a   1.000
_cell.length_b   1.000
_cell.length_c   1.000
_cell.angle_alpha   90.00
_cell.angle_beta   90.00
_cell.angle_gamma   90.00
#
_symmetry.space_group_name_H-M   'P 1'
#
loop_
_entity.id
_entity.type
_entity.pdbx_description
1 polymer ?
#
loop_
_entity_poly.entity_id
_entity_poly.type
_entity_poly.pdbx_seq_one_letter_code
_entity_poly.pdbx_strand_id
1 'polypeptide(L)'
;MDGPGAGAQSAVKRKLPPLRPGAALRGALREGYGARELRADVIAGCIVGVVALPLSMALAIASGVAPEHGLATAIVAGMLTALLGGSRVQVSGPTAAFVVLMAPVSAQFGLPGLLLASAMAGAMLLGMALLRLGRLIRFMPYPVTTGFTAGIGVVIATLQLQGFLGLEVAPLAADAAWHERVGALARALPTTHGADALVGAVTLAILGLWRRVSSRVPAPLVAPVVAAALGFALERWFGLAPVTLADKFGTPEAPSGIPARPPLPLLPWALPGAAELGGGLALVRALLPAAFAIAMLGAIESGAQAALMAPT
;
A
#
# COMPACT_ATOMS: atom_id res chain seq x y z
N MET A 1 47.30 -2.49 -28.27
CA MET A 1 46.47 -1.32 -27.93
C MET A 1 45.18 -1.47 -28.71
N ASP A 2 44.22 -2.23 -28.17
CA ASP A 2 42.88 -2.36 -28.76
C ASP A 2 41.89 -2.13 -27.61
N GLY A 3 41.16 -1.01 -27.69
CA GLY A 3 40.33 -0.51 -26.59
C GLY A 3 39.03 -1.31 -26.42
N PRO A 4 38.50 -1.41 -25.18
CA PRO A 4 37.22 -2.05 -24.91
C PRO A 4 36.08 -1.07 -25.25
N GLY A 5 35.80 -0.89 -26.54
CA GLY A 5 34.84 0.12 -27.04
C GLY A 5 33.69 -0.39 -27.90
N ALA A 6 33.69 -1.66 -28.31
CA ALA A 6 32.77 -2.15 -29.35
C ALA A 6 31.55 -2.94 -28.82
N GLY A 7 31.57 -3.44 -27.57
CA GLY A 7 30.50 -4.28 -27.01
C GLY A 7 29.35 -3.51 -26.34
N ALA A 8 29.55 -2.24 -25.96
CA ALA A 8 28.59 -1.50 -25.12
C ALA A 8 27.49 -0.76 -25.90
N GLN A 9 27.56 -0.72 -27.24
CA GLN A 9 26.65 0.08 -28.06
C GLN A 9 25.56 -0.72 -28.80
N SER A 10 25.54 -2.05 -28.71
CA SER A 10 24.55 -2.89 -29.42
C SER A 10 23.25 -3.15 -28.65
N ALA A 11 23.15 -2.78 -27.38
CA ALA A 11 21.99 -3.11 -26.53
C ALA A 11 20.80 -2.12 -26.62
N VAL A 12 20.93 -0.98 -27.31
CA VAL A 12 20.01 0.18 -27.12
C VAL A 12 18.96 0.34 -28.24
N LYS A 13 18.55 -0.75 -28.90
CA LYS A 13 17.43 -0.73 -29.88
C LYS A 13 16.40 -1.83 -29.67
N ARG A 14 16.18 -2.30 -28.43
CA ARG A 14 15.02 -3.15 -28.15
C ARG A 14 13.76 -2.29 -28.29
N LYS A 15 13.06 -2.39 -29.42
CA LYS A 15 11.74 -1.75 -29.63
C LYS A 15 10.86 -2.14 -28.44
N LEU A 16 10.36 -1.15 -27.70
CA LEU A 16 9.41 -1.39 -26.62
C LEU A 16 8.23 -2.19 -27.20
N PRO A 17 7.87 -3.33 -26.60
CA PRO A 17 6.72 -4.09 -27.05
C PRO A 17 5.47 -3.20 -27.02
N PRO A 18 4.52 -3.40 -27.95
CA PRO A 18 3.28 -2.63 -27.96
C PRO A 18 2.55 -2.80 -26.63
N LEU A 19 1.95 -1.72 -26.12
CA LEU A 19 1.06 -1.73 -24.96
C LEU A 19 -0.14 -2.62 -25.29
N ARG A 20 -0.08 -3.88 -24.87
CA ARG A 20 -1.14 -4.86 -25.08
C ARG A 20 -1.70 -5.22 -23.70
N PRO A 21 -2.97 -4.90 -23.41
CA PRO A 21 -3.58 -5.30 -22.15
C PRO A 21 -3.54 -6.83 -22.02
N GLY A 22 -3.08 -7.28 -20.86
CA GLY A 22 -2.92 -8.71 -20.56
C GLY A 22 -1.80 -9.38 -21.34
N ALA A 23 -0.72 -8.65 -21.65
CA ALA A 23 0.44 -9.21 -22.37
C ALA A 23 1.01 -10.44 -21.65
N ALA A 24 1.10 -10.41 -20.31
CA ALA A 24 1.61 -11.53 -19.51
C ALA A 24 0.72 -12.77 -19.65
N LEU A 25 -0.60 -12.61 -19.45
CA LEU A 25 -1.58 -13.69 -19.56
C LEU A 25 -1.62 -14.30 -20.96
N ARG A 26 -1.66 -13.44 -22.00
CA ARG A 26 -1.62 -13.90 -23.41
C ARG A 26 -0.33 -14.63 -23.74
N GLY A 27 0.79 -14.18 -23.17
CA GLY A 27 2.08 -14.87 -23.31
C GLY A 27 2.05 -16.26 -22.68
N ALA A 28 1.56 -16.37 -21.45
CA ALA A 28 1.47 -17.64 -20.73
C ALA A 28 0.60 -18.66 -21.47
N LEU A 29 -0.56 -18.23 -21.97
CA LEU A 29 -1.45 -19.10 -22.75
C LEU A 29 -0.82 -19.54 -24.08
N ARG A 30 0.05 -18.73 -24.70
CA ARG A 30 0.75 -19.07 -25.94
C ARG A 30 1.89 -20.07 -25.75
N GLU A 31 2.58 -19.99 -24.62
CA GLU A 31 3.70 -20.88 -24.28
C GLU A 31 3.23 -22.24 -23.76
N GLY A 32 1.93 -22.39 -23.51
CA GLY A 32 1.33 -23.60 -22.96
C GLY A 32 1.27 -23.52 -21.45
N TYR A 33 0.10 -23.16 -20.91
CA TYR A 33 -0.15 -23.09 -19.48
C TYR A 33 -0.83 -24.37 -19.00
N GLY A 34 -0.11 -25.18 -18.22
CA GLY A 34 -0.53 -26.51 -17.78
C GLY A 34 -1.11 -26.54 -16.35
N ALA A 35 -1.72 -27.68 -16.00
CA ALA A 35 -2.28 -27.90 -14.66
C ALA A 35 -1.24 -27.82 -13.53
N ARG A 36 0.04 -28.13 -13.81
CA ARG A 36 1.14 -28.02 -12.85
C ARG A 36 1.42 -26.56 -12.49
N GLU A 37 1.45 -25.68 -13.48
CA GLU A 37 1.68 -24.24 -13.29
C GLU A 37 0.48 -23.60 -12.60
N LEU A 38 -0.74 -23.96 -13.01
CA LEU A 38 -1.96 -23.52 -12.33
C LEU A 38 -1.94 -23.88 -10.84
N ARG A 39 -1.56 -25.12 -10.49
CA ARG A 39 -1.47 -25.53 -9.10
C ARG A 39 -0.42 -24.73 -8.33
N ALA A 40 0.73 -24.47 -8.94
CA ALA A 40 1.78 -23.67 -8.31
C ALA A 40 1.34 -22.22 -8.10
N ASP A 41 0.70 -21.61 -9.11
CA ASP A 41 0.22 -20.23 -9.07
C ASP A 41 -0.93 -20.05 -8.08
N VAL A 42 -1.83 -21.02 -7.96
CA VAL A 42 -2.91 -20.99 -6.95
C VAL A 42 -2.33 -21.03 -5.54
N ILE A 43 -1.36 -21.92 -5.26
CA ILE A 43 -0.71 -21.99 -3.95
C ILE A 43 0.03 -20.69 -3.64
N ALA A 44 0.80 -20.17 -4.61
CA ALA A 44 1.50 -18.90 -4.46
C ALA A 44 0.53 -17.74 -4.23
N GLY A 45 -0.55 -17.66 -5.00
CA GLY A 45 -1.62 -16.66 -4.87
C GLY A 45 -2.31 -16.72 -3.52
N CYS A 46 -2.59 -17.92 -2.98
CA CYS A 46 -3.12 -18.08 -1.63
C CYS A 46 -2.15 -17.53 -0.56
N ILE A 47 -0.87 -17.88 -0.65
CA ILE A 47 0.14 -17.41 0.31
C ILE A 47 0.26 -15.88 0.26
N VAL A 48 0.38 -15.32 -0.94
CA VAL A 48 0.46 -13.87 -1.15
C VAL A 48 -0.81 -13.16 -0.68
N GLY A 49 -1.98 -13.74 -0.98
CA GLY A 49 -3.28 -13.21 -0.55
C GLY A 49 -3.40 -13.12 0.97
N VAL A 50 -3.08 -14.18 1.70
CA VAL A 50 -3.15 -14.19 3.16
C VAL A 50 -2.20 -13.14 3.77
N VAL A 51 -1.02 -12.92 3.20
CA VAL A 51 -0.10 -11.85 3.63
C VAL A 51 -0.62 -10.45 3.26
N ALA A 52 -1.27 -10.30 2.11
CA ALA A 52 -1.76 -9.03 1.60
C ALA A 52 -2.98 -8.50 2.38
N LEU A 53 -3.85 -9.37 2.91
CA LEU A 53 -5.03 -8.97 3.68
C LEU A 53 -4.71 -8.02 4.85
N PRO A 54 -3.87 -8.40 5.85
CA PRO A 54 -3.56 -7.51 6.98
C PRO A 54 -2.81 -6.26 6.54
N LEU A 55 -1.92 -6.36 5.55
CA LEU A 55 -1.20 -5.21 5.00
C LEU A 55 -2.17 -4.19 4.39
N SER A 56 -3.17 -4.65 3.64
CA SER A 56 -4.15 -3.78 2.98
C SER A 56 -5.02 -3.03 3.97
N MET A 57 -5.44 -3.72 5.04
CA MET A 57 -6.18 -3.12 6.13
C MET A 57 -5.33 -2.08 6.88
N ALA A 58 -4.10 -2.43 7.24
CA ALA A 58 -3.19 -1.54 7.98
C ALA A 58 -2.90 -0.25 7.20
N LEU A 59 -2.67 -0.33 5.89
CA LEU A 59 -2.39 0.84 5.06
C LEU A 59 -3.63 1.69 4.78
N ALA A 60 -4.83 1.09 4.71
CA ALA A 60 -6.09 1.83 4.68
C ALA A 60 -6.29 2.66 5.95
N ILE A 61 -6.10 2.04 7.12
CA ILE A 61 -6.15 2.69 8.43
C ILE A 61 -5.15 3.84 8.49
N ALA A 62 -3.90 3.59 8.06
CA ALA A 62 -2.86 4.61 8.06
C ALA A 62 -3.16 5.78 7.09
N SER A 63 -3.95 5.53 6.04
CA SER A 63 -4.44 6.55 5.10
C SER A 63 -5.68 7.29 5.61
N GLY A 64 -6.14 6.99 6.83
CA GLY A 64 -7.31 7.64 7.44
C GLY A 64 -8.64 7.17 6.86
N VAL A 65 -8.73 5.95 6.35
CA VAL A 65 -9.98 5.35 5.86
C VAL A 65 -10.25 3.99 6.52
N ALA A 66 -11.50 3.56 6.50
CA ALA A 66 -11.88 2.28 7.10
C ALA A 66 -11.18 1.08 6.41
N PRO A 67 -10.83 0.01 7.16
CA PRO A 67 -10.08 -1.15 6.64
C PRO A 67 -10.71 -1.82 5.41
N GLU A 68 -12.04 -1.81 5.34
CA GLU A 68 -12.84 -2.37 4.26
C GLU A 68 -12.49 -1.81 2.87
N HIS A 69 -12.12 -0.53 2.79
CA HIS A 69 -11.75 0.12 1.54
C HIS A 69 -10.41 -0.42 1.02
N GLY A 70 -9.47 -0.70 1.94
CA GLY A 70 -8.19 -1.33 1.60
C GLY A 70 -8.38 -2.75 1.08
N LEU A 71 -9.22 -3.54 1.74
CA LEU A 71 -9.56 -4.90 1.33
C LEU A 71 -10.23 -4.94 -0.05
N ALA A 72 -11.26 -4.12 -0.25
CA ALA A 72 -11.95 -4.03 -1.53
C ALA A 72 -11.00 -3.61 -2.66
N THR A 73 -10.14 -2.63 -2.40
CA THR A 73 -9.13 -2.18 -3.37
C THR A 73 -8.14 -3.29 -3.71
N ALA A 74 -7.63 -4.02 -2.72
CA ALA A 74 -6.68 -5.12 -2.95
C ALA A 74 -7.30 -6.24 -3.80
N ILE A 75 -8.56 -6.60 -3.55
CA ILE A 75 -9.29 -7.62 -4.32
C ILE A 75 -9.46 -7.17 -5.78
N VAL A 76 -10.03 -5.99 -5.99
CA VAL A 76 -10.31 -5.47 -7.34
C VAL A 76 -9.02 -5.20 -8.11
N ALA A 77 -8.04 -4.52 -7.50
CA ALA A 77 -6.76 -4.23 -8.13
C ALA A 77 -5.97 -5.51 -8.42
N GLY A 78 -5.96 -6.48 -7.52
CA GLY A 78 -5.30 -7.78 -7.73
C GLY A 78 -5.87 -8.52 -8.94
N MET A 79 -7.20 -8.56 -9.08
CA MET A 79 -7.85 -9.17 -10.25
C MET A 79 -7.56 -8.41 -11.53
N LEU A 80 -7.72 -7.08 -11.54
CA LEU A 80 -7.49 -6.26 -12.73
C LEU A 80 -6.03 -6.30 -13.19
N THR A 81 -5.08 -6.29 -12.27
CA THR A 81 -3.64 -6.35 -12.60
C THR A 81 -3.21 -7.73 -13.09
N ALA A 82 -3.78 -8.82 -12.56
CA ALA A 82 -3.56 -10.16 -13.11
C ALA A 82 -4.06 -10.27 -14.56
N LEU A 83 -5.20 -9.66 -14.88
CA LEU A 83 -5.80 -9.71 -16.23
C LEU A 83 -5.13 -8.76 -17.22
N LEU A 84 -4.74 -7.56 -16.78
CA LEU A 84 -4.25 -6.48 -17.65
C LEU A 84 -2.73 -6.30 -17.62
N GLY A 85 -2.04 -6.95 -16.67
CA GLY A 85 -0.63 -6.76 -16.36
C GLY A 85 0.36 -7.17 -17.47
N GLY A 86 1.57 -6.62 -17.35
CA GLY A 86 2.68 -6.84 -18.28
C GLY A 86 3.72 -7.87 -17.82
N SER A 87 3.71 -8.28 -16.54
CA SER A 87 4.66 -9.23 -15.96
C SER A 87 3.92 -10.45 -15.37
N ARG A 88 4.53 -11.63 -15.46
CA ARG A 88 3.97 -12.90 -14.92
C ARG A 88 4.15 -13.05 -13.41
N VAL A 89 5.16 -12.37 -12.86
CA VAL A 89 5.59 -12.56 -11.46
C VAL A 89 5.38 -11.30 -10.61
N GLN A 90 4.84 -10.24 -11.21
CA GLN A 90 4.58 -9.00 -10.49
C GLN A 90 3.31 -9.14 -9.64
N VAL A 91 3.46 -8.94 -8.34
CA VAL A 91 2.34 -8.87 -7.40
C VAL A 91 1.92 -7.41 -7.28
N SER A 92 0.66 -7.11 -7.54
CA SER A 92 0.08 -5.81 -7.22
C SER A 92 -0.46 -5.82 -5.80
N GLY A 93 -0.12 -4.79 -5.03
CA GLY A 93 -0.57 -4.64 -3.66
C GLY A 93 -0.51 -3.19 -3.19
N PRO A 94 -1.15 -2.90 -2.06
CA PRO A 94 -1.10 -1.57 -1.46
C PRO A 94 0.33 -1.23 -1.04
N THR A 95 0.75 -0.01 -1.34
CA THR A 95 2.13 0.43 -1.11
C THR A 95 2.15 1.50 -0.03
N ALA A 96 2.98 1.30 1.00
CA ALA A 96 3.02 2.17 2.17
C ALA A 96 3.42 3.62 1.85
N ALA A 97 4.19 3.83 0.78
CA ALA A 97 4.55 5.16 0.29
C ALA A 97 3.34 6.05 -0.03
N PHE A 98 2.24 5.46 -0.51
CA PHE A 98 1.03 6.22 -0.86
C PHE A 98 0.32 6.78 0.38
N VAL A 99 0.47 6.16 1.55
CA VAL A 99 -0.15 6.62 2.80
C VAL A 99 0.20 8.09 3.08
N VAL A 100 1.45 8.48 2.82
CA VAL A 100 1.93 9.85 3.04
C VAL A 100 1.19 10.87 2.16
N LEU A 101 0.78 10.47 0.97
CA LEU A 101 0.02 11.31 0.05
C LEU A 101 -1.49 11.22 0.28
N MET A 102 -1.98 10.05 0.70
CA MET A 102 -3.41 9.76 0.85
C MET A 102 -3.97 10.24 2.19
N ALA A 103 -3.23 10.12 3.28
CA ALA A 103 -3.70 10.50 4.61
C ALA A 103 -4.10 11.99 4.70
N PRO A 104 -3.33 12.96 4.17
CA PRO A 104 -3.74 14.36 4.18
C PRO A 104 -4.98 14.61 3.30
N VAL A 105 -5.09 13.92 2.16
CA VAL A 105 -6.25 14.04 1.26
C VAL A 105 -7.51 13.50 1.91
N SER A 106 -7.42 12.34 2.58
CA SER A 106 -8.55 11.77 3.33
C SER A 106 -8.97 12.70 4.48
N ALA A 107 -8.01 13.26 5.20
CA ALA A 107 -8.32 14.15 6.32
C ALA A 107 -8.93 15.50 5.88
N GLN A 108 -8.53 16.04 4.71
CA GLN A 108 -9.05 17.32 4.21
C GLN A 108 -10.34 17.20 3.38
N PHE A 109 -10.44 16.16 2.55
CA PHE A 109 -11.53 16.01 1.57
C PHE A 109 -12.38 14.75 1.80
N GLY A 110 -12.12 14.00 2.86
CA GLY A 110 -12.82 12.77 3.17
C GLY A 110 -12.59 11.65 2.16
N LEU A 111 -13.34 10.57 2.34
CA LEU A 111 -13.36 9.43 1.42
C LEU A 111 -13.74 9.82 -0.03
N PRO A 112 -14.75 10.67 -0.30
CA PRO A 112 -15.10 11.00 -1.69
C PRO A 112 -13.98 11.74 -2.42
N GLY A 113 -13.30 12.68 -1.73
CA GLY A 113 -12.15 13.39 -2.29
C GLY A 113 -10.97 12.46 -2.57
N LEU A 114 -10.71 11.51 -1.67
CA LEU A 114 -9.68 10.49 -1.85
C LEU A 114 -9.93 9.61 -3.09
N LEU A 115 -11.17 9.15 -3.27
CA LEU A 115 -11.57 8.34 -4.42
C LEU A 115 -11.46 9.14 -5.73
N LEU A 116 -11.89 10.41 -5.72
CA LEU A 116 -11.77 11.29 -6.88
C LEU A 116 -10.29 11.56 -7.25
N ALA A 117 -9.45 11.88 -6.27
CA ALA A 117 -8.02 12.07 -6.49
C ALA A 117 -7.35 10.81 -7.07
N SER A 118 -7.74 9.63 -6.57
CA SER A 118 -7.26 8.34 -7.06
C SER A 118 -7.70 8.07 -8.50
N ALA A 119 -8.96 8.38 -8.84
CA ALA A 119 -9.48 8.24 -10.19
C ALA A 119 -8.76 9.19 -11.17
N MET A 120 -8.51 10.44 -10.75
CA MET A 120 -7.72 11.40 -11.52
C MET A 120 -6.28 10.92 -11.73
N ALA A 121 -5.64 10.39 -10.68
CA ALA A 121 -4.30 9.81 -10.78
C ALA A 121 -4.26 8.63 -11.76
N GLY A 122 -5.28 7.76 -11.73
CA GLY A 122 -5.45 6.67 -12.69
C GLY A 122 -5.59 7.17 -14.14
N ALA A 123 -6.40 8.20 -14.36
CA ALA A 123 -6.54 8.83 -15.68
C ALA A 123 -5.21 9.43 -16.18
N MET A 124 -4.44 10.10 -15.29
CA MET A 124 -3.11 10.60 -15.59
C MET A 124 -2.14 9.46 -15.95
N LEU A 125 -2.15 8.36 -15.20
CA LEU A 125 -1.35 7.16 -15.48
C LEU A 125 -1.66 6.57 -16.85
N LEU A 126 -2.95 6.47 -17.22
CA LEU A 126 -3.37 6.04 -18.55
C LEU A 126 -2.88 6.99 -19.64
N GLY A 127 -3.00 8.31 -19.44
CA GLY A 127 -2.48 9.33 -20.34
C GLY A 127 -0.97 9.21 -20.54
N MET A 128 -0.22 9.06 -19.45
CA MET A 128 1.23 8.84 -19.48
C MET A 128 1.62 7.53 -20.18
N ALA A 129 0.85 6.45 -19.99
CA ALA A 129 1.07 5.20 -20.68
C ALA A 129 0.90 5.36 -22.20
N LEU A 130 -0.20 6.00 -22.64
CA LEU A 130 -0.47 6.26 -24.06
C LEU A 130 0.63 7.09 -24.73
N LEU A 131 1.10 8.13 -24.04
CA LEU A 131 2.19 8.99 -24.49
C LEU A 131 3.58 8.34 -24.30
N ARG A 132 3.65 7.14 -23.71
CA ARG A 132 4.89 6.39 -23.42
C ARG A 132 5.89 7.18 -22.56
N LEU A 133 5.37 7.95 -21.59
CA LEU A 133 6.15 8.70 -20.61
C LEU A 133 6.84 7.80 -19.59
N GLY A 134 6.51 6.51 -19.50
CA GLY A 134 7.27 5.55 -18.67
C GLY A 134 8.77 5.50 -19.03
N ARG A 135 9.14 5.90 -20.25
CA ARG A 135 10.54 6.09 -20.64
C ARG A 135 11.27 7.19 -19.87
N LEU A 136 10.55 8.18 -19.34
CA LEU A 136 11.15 9.31 -18.62
C LEU A 136 11.62 8.92 -17.22
N ILE A 137 11.07 7.86 -16.63
CA ILE A 137 11.48 7.34 -15.31
C ILE A 137 12.99 7.01 -15.29
N ARG A 138 13.56 6.59 -16.43
CA ARG A 138 15.01 6.31 -16.57
C ARG A 138 15.91 7.53 -16.35
N PHE A 139 15.36 8.74 -16.43
CA PHE A 139 16.10 9.99 -16.25
C PHE A 139 15.97 10.54 -14.83
N MET A 140 15.23 9.86 -13.94
CA MET A 140 15.11 10.28 -12.56
C MET A 140 16.43 10.02 -11.82
N PRO A 141 17.07 11.06 -11.25
CA PRO A 141 18.34 10.88 -10.57
C PRO A 141 18.22 9.94 -9.36
N TYR A 142 19.24 9.11 -9.14
CA TYR A 142 19.33 8.24 -7.97
C TYR A 142 19.20 9.00 -6.62
N PRO A 143 19.76 10.22 -6.44
CA PRO A 143 19.54 11.00 -5.22
C PRO A 143 18.07 11.32 -4.92
N VAL A 144 17.24 11.50 -5.96
CA VAL A 144 15.82 11.83 -5.78
C VAL A 144 15.04 10.62 -5.26
N THR A 145 15.26 9.45 -5.86
CA THR A 145 14.59 8.21 -5.41
C THR A 145 15.01 7.84 -4.01
N THR A 146 16.32 7.81 -3.74
CA THR A 146 16.84 7.48 -2.41
C THR A 146 16.37 8.45 -1.34
N GLY A 147 16.43 9.76 -1.58
CA GLY A 147 15.95 10.77 -0.63
C GLY A 147 14.45 10.65 -0.37
N PHE A 148 13.66 10.43 -1.42
CA PHE A 148 12.22 10.26 -1.31
C PHE A 148 11.83 8.98 -0.55
N THR A 149 12.45 7.84 -0.87
CA THR A 149 12.24 6.58 -0.14
C THR A 149 12.67 6.68 1.32
N ALA A 150 13.81 7.33 1.61
CA ALA A 150 14.25 7.57 2.98
C ALA A 150 13.26 8.46 3.75
N GLY A 151 12.78 9.54 3.13
CA GLY A 151 11.78 10.42 3.71
C GLY A 151 10.48 9.71 4.04
N ILE A 152 9.95 8.90 3.11
CA ILE A 152 8.79 8.03 3.36
C ILE A 152 9.05 7.08 4.52
N GLY A 153 10.22 6.44 4.56
CA GLY A 153 10.60 5.53 5.63
C GLY A 153 10.54 6.19 7.01
N VAL A 154 11.08 7.40 7.13
CA VAL A 154 11.02 8.19 8.37
C VAL A 154 9.58 8.56 8.74
N VAL A 155 8.78 9.01 7.78
CA VAL A 155 7.37 9.37 8.02
C VAL A 155 6.57 8.14 8.48
N ILE A 156 6.70 7.00 7.79
CA ILE A 156 6.02 5.76 8.18
C ILE A 156 6.45 5.34 9.58
N ALA A 157 7.76 5.29 9.86
CA ALA A 157 8.26 4.92 11.17
C ALA A 157 7.69 5.82 12.28
N THR A 158 7.61 7.13 12.02
CA THR A 158 7.02 8.11 12.95
C THR A 158 5.53 7.81 13.19
N LEU A 159 4.76 7.56 12.12
CA LEU A 159 3.32 7.29 12.22
C LEU A 159 3.00 5.96 12.91
N GLN A 160 3.84 4.95 12.74
CA GLN A 160 3.63 3.65 13.38
C GLN A 160 3.93 3.66 14.89
N LEU A 161 4.73 4.61 15.38
CA LEU A 161 5.11 4.67 16.80
C LEU A 161 3.89 4.86 17.72
N GLN A 162 2.89 5.63 17.27
CA GLN A 162 1.65 5.82 18.01
C GLN A 162 0.93 4.50 18.27
N GLY A 163 0.73 3.70 17.21
CA GLY A 163 0.06 2.40 17.33
C GLY A 163 0.91 1.37 18.06
N PHE A 164 2.23 1.40 17.85
CA PHE A 164 3.16 0.46 18.48
C PHE A 164 3.22 0.60 20.00
N LEU A 165 3.18 1.83 20.53
CA LEU A 165 3.22 2.10 21.97
C LEU A 165 1.82 2.29 22.60
N GLY A 166 0.75 2.23 21.79
CA GLY A 166 -0.61 2.50 22.26
C GLY A 166 -0.82 3.94 22.76
N LEU A 167 -0.15 4.93 22.16
CA LEU A 167 -0.19 6.32 22.64
C LEU A 167 -1.52 7.01 22.35
N GLU A 168 -2.03 7.72 23.35
CA GLU A 168 -3.14 8.64 23.21
C GLU A 168 -2.62 10.01 22.75
N VAL A 169 -2.67 10.23 21.43
CA VAL A 169 -2.25 11.50 20.80
C VAL A 169 -3.50 12.28 20.44
N ALA A 170 -3.56 13.55 20.88
CA ALA A 170 -4.63 14.45 20.50
C ALA A 170 -4.69 14.61 18.96
N PRO A 171 -5.88 14.79 18.37
CA PRO A 171 -6.01 15.01 16.93
C PRO A 171 -5.19 16.24 16.50
N LEU A 172 -4.24 16.03 15.59
CA LEU A 172 -3.50 17.12 14.94
C LEU A 172 -4.22 17.51 13.64
N ALA A 173 -4.02 18.77 13.23
CA ALA A 173 -4.49 19.24 11.93
C ALA A 173 -3.87 18.39 10.80
N ALA A 174 -4.63 18.20 9.72
CA ALA A 174 -4.23 17.33 8.60
C ALA A 174 -2.92 17.79 7.93
N ASP A 175 -2.71 19.11 7.90
CA ASP A 175 -1.56 19.83 7.35
C ASP A 175 -0.44 20.07 8.37
N ALA A 176 -0.56 19.57 9.59
CA ALA A 176 0.46 19.69 10.62
C ALA A 176 1.81 19.15 10.12
N ALA A 177 2.83 19.99 10.27
CA ALA A 177 4.17 19.66 9.82
C ALA A 177 4.73 18.44 10.58
N TRP A 178 5.65 17.71 9.95
CA TRP A 178 6.20 16.48 10.56
C TRP A 178 6.79 16.71 11.96
N HIS A 179 7.46 17.84 12.19
CA HIS A 179 8.04 18.16 13.50
C HIS A 179 6.99 18.36 14.59
N GLU A 180 5.80 18.88 14.25
CA GLU A 180 4.69 19.02 15.20
C GLU A 180 4.14 17.65 15.60
N ARG A 181 4.06 16.71 14.63
CA ARG A 181 3.67 15.32 14.89
C ARG A 181 4.66 14.62 15.82
N VAL A 182 5.96 14.81 15.60
CA VAL A 182 7.00 14.29 16.50
C VAL A 182 6.87 14.90 17.89
N GLY A 183 6.64 16.21 17.99
CA GLY A 183 6.43 16.88 19.28
C GLY A 183 5.16 16.43 20.00
N ALA A 184 4.10 16.07 19.27
CA ALA A 184 2.89 15.49 19.84
C ALA A 184 3.13 14.07 20.39
N LEU A 185 3.85 13.23 19.64
CA LEU A 185 4.25 11.89 20.10
C LEU A 185 5.13 11.94 21.34
N ALA A 186 6.10 12.87 21.38
CA ALA A 186 6.99 13.05 22.53
C ALA A 186 6.22 13.44 23.81
N ARG A 187 5.19 14.29 23.68
CA ARG A 187 4.32 14.67 24.79
C ARG A 187 3.38 13.55 25.23
N ALA A 188 2.96 12.70 24.30
CA ALA A 188 2.11 11.55 24.58
C ALA A 188 2.89 10.35 25.12
N LEU A 189 4.22 10.35 25.11
CA LEU A 189 5.03 9.23 25.58
C LEU A 189 4.66 8.68 26.99
N PRO A 190 4.24 9.51 27.97
CA PRO A 190 3.77 9.02 29.26
C PRO A 190 2.47 8.21 29.22
N THR A 191 1.65 8.32 28.16
CA THR A 191 0.41 7.55 27.97
C THR A 191 0.64 6.19 27.32
N THR A 192 1.88 5.69 27.35
CA THR A 192 2.24 4.38 26.80
C THR A 192 1.42 3.26 27.45
N HIS A 193 0.77 2.46 26.61
CA HIS A 193 0.02 1.29 27.04
C HIS A 193 0.91 0.05 26.93
N GLY A 194 1.29 -0.52 28.08
CA GLY A 194 2.28 -1.60 28.15
C GLY A 194 1.89 -2.87 27.41
N ALA A 195 0.59 -3.17 27.31
CA ALA A 195 0.10 -4.33 26.57
C ALA A 195 0.32 -4.19 25.06
N ASP A 196 0.04 -3.00 24.50
CA ASP A 196 0.26 -2.70 23.08
C ASP A 196 1.74 -2.73 22.74
N ALA A 197 2.57 -2.10 23.59
CA ALA A 197 4.02 -2.13 23.44
C ALA A 197 4.59 -3.55 23.47
N LEU A 198 4.07 -4.43 24.34
CA LEU A 198 4.48 -5.83 24.42
C LEU A 198 4.08 -6.61 23.16
N VAL A 199 2.82 -6.48 22.72
CA VAL A 199 2.34 -7.13 21.49
C VAL A 199 3.14 -6.65 20.28
N GLY A 200 3.38 -5.35 20.19
CA GLY A 200 4.23 -4.75 19.15
C GLY A 200 5.66 -5.30 19.18
N ALA A 201 6.30 -5.31 20.35
CA ALA A 201 7.67 -5.80 20.51
C ALA A 201 7.82 -7.28 20.12
N VAL A 202 6.87 -8.12 20.55
CA VAL A 202 6.82 -9.54 20.17
C VAL A 202 6.62 -9.70 18.65
N THR A 203 5.74 -8.90 18.06
CA THR A 203 5.49 -8.90 16.61
C THR A 203 6.78 -8.54 15.84
N LEU A 204 7.48 -7.47 16.24
CA LEU A 204 8.77 -7.08 15.64
C LEU A 204 9.84 -8.15 15.83
N ALA A 205 9.91 -8.75 17.01
CA ALA A 205 10.84 -9.84 17.29
C ALA A 205 10.59 -11.02 16.35
N ILE A 206 9.33 -11.42 16.13
CA ILE A 206 8.97 -12.44 15.15
C ILE A 206 9.41 -12.01 13.75
N LEU A 207 9.05 -10.81 13.28
CA LEU A 207 9.41 -10.36 11.94
C LEU A 207 10.93 -10.37 11.69
N GLY A 208 11.74 -10.00 12.68
CA GLY A 208 13.21 -9.97 12.55
C GLY A 208 13.91 -11.33 12.77
N LEU A 209 13.46 -12.12 13.75
CA LEU A 209 14.15 -13.34 14.18
C LEU A 209 13.57 -14.61 13.55
N TRP A 210 12.34 -14.59 13.03
CA TRP A 210 11.65 -15.78 12.53
C TRP A 210 12.40 -16.47 11.40
N ARG A 211 13.12 -15.70 10.56
CA ARG A 211 13.93 -16.25 9.47
C ARG A 211 15.05 -17.17 9.98
N ARG A 212 15.46 -17.06 11.25
CA ARG A 212 16.40 -17.99 11.90
C ARG A 212 15.75 -19.28 12.40
N VAL A 213 14.44 -19.27 12.61
CA VAL A 213 13.66 -20.41 13.12
C VAL A 213 13.10 -21.24 11.97
N SER A 214 12.51 -20.59 10.96
CA SER A 214 11.94 -21.27 9.80
C SER A 214 12.10 -20.43 8.53
N SER A 215 12.62 -21.07 7.48
CA SER A 215 12.67 -20.51 6.12
C SER A 215 11.46 -20.85 5.26
N ARG A 216 10.61 -21.79 5.73
CA ARG A 216 9.47 -22.31 4.96
C ARG A 216 8.19 -21.47 5.13
N VAL A 217 7.99 -20.92 6.32
CA VAL A 217 6.78 -20.14 6.64
C VAL A 217 7.15 -18.66 6.75
N PRO A 218 6.58 -17.79 5.90
CA PRO A 218 6.80 -16.35 5.99
C PRO A 218 6.43 -15.77 7.37
N ALA A 219 7.32 -14.95 7.93
CA ALA A 219 7.08 -14.26 9.20
C ALA A 219 5.78 -13.42 9.24
N PRO A 220 5.37 -12.73 8.15
CA PRO A 220 4.11 -11.99 8.12
C PRO A 220 2.84 -12.83 8.30
N LEU A 221 2.91 -14.16 8.15
CA LEU A 221 1.79 -15.07 8.45
C LEU A 221 1.72 -15.41 9.95
N VAL A 222 2.88 -15.54 10.58
CA VAL A 222 2.99 -16.01 11.96
C VAL A 222 2.78 -14.87 12.94
N ALA A 223 3.35 -13.70 12.64
CA ALA A 223 3.31 -12.56 13.55
C ALA A 223 1.87 -12.14 13.95
N PRO A 224 0.90 -12.00 13.02
CA PRO A 224 -0.48 -11.63 13.40
C PRO A 224 -1.18 -12.70 14.24
N VAL A 225 -0.94 -13.99 13.96
CA VAL A 225 -1.54 -15.09 14.70
C VAL A 225 -1.02 -15.11 16.14
N VAL A 226 0.30 -14.98 16.32
CA VAL A 226 0.92 -14.93 17.64
C VAL A 226 0.52 -13.66 18.38
N ALA A 227 0.48 -12.51 17.70
CA ALA A 227 0.03 -11.25 18.28
C ALA A 227 -1.42 -11.33 18.77
N ALA A 228 -2.33 -11.93 17.99
CA ALA A 228 -3.73 -12.13 18.38
C ALA A 228 -3.86 -13.08 19.58
N ALA A 229 -3.13 -14.21 19.58
CA ALA A 229 -3.12 -15.14 20.70
C ALA A 229 -2.56 -14.50 21.99
N LEU A 230 -1.50 -13.70 21.86
CA LEU A 230 -0.91 -12.96 22.98
C LEU A 230 -1.87 -11.92 23.52
N GLY A 231 -2.50 -11.12 22.65
CA GLY A 231 -3.48 -10.12 23.05
C GLY A 231 -4.66 -10.74 23.81
N PHE A 232 -5.21 -11.84 23.28
CA PHE A 232 -6.26 -12.59 23.95
C PHE A 232 -5.84 -13.13 25.33
N ALA A 233 -4.62 -13.65 25.45
CA ALA A 233 -4.10 -14.14 26.72
C ALA A 233 -3.90 -13.01 27.75
N LEU A 234 -3.40 -11.86 27.31
CA LEU A 234 -3.21 -10.67 28.16
C LEU A 234 -4.54 -10.17 28.72
N GLU A 235 -5.56 -10.08 27.88
CA GLU A 235 -6.89 -9.68 28.31
C GLU A 235 -7.51 -10.71 29.27
N ARG A 236 -7.48 -11.99 28.90
CA ARG A 236 -8.17 -13.05 29.65
C ARG A 236 -7.56 -13.34 31.01
N TRP A 237 -6.23 -13.26 31.14
CA TRP A 237 -5.52 -13.67 32.35
C TRP A 237 -4.96 -12.50 33.17
N PHE A 238 -4.65 -11.37 32.54
CA PHE A 238 -4.07 -10.22 33.22
C PHE A 238 -5.00 -9.00 33.24
N GLY A 239 -6.16 -9.06 32.58
CA GLY A 239 -7.11 -7.94 32.50
C GLY A 239 -6.56 -6.74 31.73
N LEU A 240 -5.47 -6.94 30.97
CA LEU A 240 -4.83 -5.90 30.16
C LEU A 240 -5.33 -6.05 28.72
N ALA A 241 -6.32 -5.26 28.33
CA ALA A 241 -6.88 -5.27 26.98
C ALA A 241 -6.03 -4.40 26.04
N PRO A 242 -5.27 -4.99 25.09
CA PRO A 242 -4.61 -4.20 24.05
C PRO A 242 -5.66 -3.58 23.12
N VAL A 243 -5.34 -2.46 22.50
CA VAL A 243 -6.27 -1.78 21.59
C VAL A 243 -6.43 -2.61 20.31
N THR A 244 -7.65 -3.07 20.06
CA THR A 244 -7.98 -3.93 18.92
C THR A 244 -8.51 -3.14 17.72
N LEU A 245 -8.60 -3.81 16.57
CA LEU A 245 -9.28 -3.25 15.40
C LEU A 245 -10.76 -3.01 15.66
N ALA A 246 -11.41 -3.86 16.47
CA ALA A 246 -12.81 -3.71 16.84
C ALA A 246 -13.02 -2.46 17.68
N ASP A 247 -12.08 -2.09 18.55
CA ASP A 247 -12.19 -0.88 19.37
C ASP A 247 -12.11 0.40 18.52
N LYS A 248 -11.31 0.39 17.46
CA LYS A 248 -11.10 1.56 16.59
C LYS A 248 -12.11 1.68 15.45
N PHE A 249 -12.59 0.57 14.92
CA PHE A 249 -13.39 0.52 13.70
C PHE A 249 -14.69 -0.28 13.83
N GLY A 250 -14.95 -0.88 14.99
CA GLY A 250 -16.19 -1.60 15.26
C GLY A 250 -17.38 -0.65 15.16
N THR A 251 -18.33 -1.01 14.31
CA THR A 251 -19.63 -0.32 14.22
C THR A 251 -20.74 -1.28 14.66
N PRO A 252 -21.93 -0.79 15.04
CA PRO A 252 -23.06 -1.67 15.35
C PRO A 252 -23.39 -2.66 14.22
N GLU A 253 -23.12 -2.28 12.97
CA GLU A 253 -23.33 -3.11 11.76
C GLU A 253 -22.13 -4.04 11.46
N ALA A 254 -20.93 -3.70 11.94
CA ALA A 254 -19.72 -4.49 11.80
C ALA A 254 -18.92 -4.48 13.11
N PRO A 255 -19.32 -5.29 14.12
CA PRO A 255 -18.68 -5.27 15.44
C PRO A 255 -17.19 -5.62 15.41
N SER A 256 -16.76 -6.39 14.39
CA SER A 256 -15.35 -6.73 14.13
C SER A 256 -14.55 -5.63 13.43
N GLY A 257 -15.18 -4.54 13.02
CA GLY A 257 -14.60 -3.47 12.20
C GLY A 257 -14.42 -3.81 10.72
N ILE A 258 -14.94 -4.96 10.27
CA ILE A 258 -14.97 -5.36 8.86
C ILE A 258 -16.42 -5.70 8.47
N PRO A 259 -17.02 -5.03 7.48
CA PRO A 259 -18.37 -5.31 7.04
C PRO A 259 -18.43 -6.68 6.35
N ALA A 260 -19.53 -7.42 6.60
CA ALA A 260 -19.76 -8.73 5.99
C ALA A 260 -20.04 -8.65 4.48
N ARG A 261 -20.32 -7.46 3.95
CA ARG A 261 -20.58 -7.20 2.53
C ARG A 261 -19.48 -6.32 1.94
N PRO A 262 -18.97 -6.62 0.74
CA PRO A 262 -18.06 -5.72 0.05
C PRO A 262 -18.77 -4.38 -0.23
N PRO A 263 -18.04 -3.25 -0.19
CA PRO A 263 -18.62 -1.96 -0.52
C PRO A 263 -19.16 -2.00 -1.95
N LEU A 264 -20.41 -1.57 -2.13
CA LEU A 264 -21.00 -1.47 -3.45
C LEU A 264 -20.20 -0.44 -4.29
N PRO A 265 -20.01 -0.67 -5.60
CA PRO A 265 -19.36 0.29 -6.48
C PRO A 265 -20.27 1.49 -6.68
N LEU A 266 -20.27 2.38 -5.69
CA LEU A 266 -20.91 3.68 -5.75
C LEU A 266 -19.93 4.67 -6.35
N LEU A 267 -20.44 5.52 -7.24
CA LEU A 267 -19.62 6.57 -7.82
C LEU A 267 -19.23 7.58 -6.71
N PRO A 268 -18.03 8.18 -6.75
CA PRO A 268 -17.57 9.06 -5.68
C PRO A 268 -18.53 10.23 -5.40
N TRP A 269 -19.22 10.72 -6.43
CA TRP A 269 -20.23 11.79 -6.31
C TRP A 269 -21.58 11.34 -5.76
N ALA A 270 -21.81 10.03 -5.61
CA ALA A 270 -23.02 9.45 -5.02
C ALA A 270 -22.81 9.05 -3.55
N LEU A 271 -21.61 9.25 -2.99
CA LEU A 271 -21.31 8.93 -1.60
C LEU A 271 -21.84 10.02 -0.64
N PRO A 272 -22.21 9.65 0.60
CA PRO A 272 -22.49 10.62 1.66
C PRO A 272 -21.30 11.56 1.85
N GLY A 273 -21.56 12.88 1.96
CA GLY A 273 -20.51 13.91 2.05
C GLY A 273 -19.97 14.41 0.70
N ALA A 274 -20.30 13.76 -0.43
CA ALA A 274 -19.88 14.23 -1.76
C ALA A 274 -20.55 15.56 -2.17
N ALA A 275 -21.77 15.81 -1.68
CA ALA A 275 -22.49 17.06 -1.92
C ALA A 275 -21.85 18.26 -1.19
N GLU A 276 -21.21 18.02 -0.04
CA GLU A 276 -20.58 19.07 0.79
C GLU A 276 -19.23 19.52 0.23
N LEU A 277 -18.57 18.69 -0.58
CA LEU A 277 -17.30 19.00 -1.24
C LEU A 277 -17.40 20.05 -2.35
N GLY A 278 -18.62 20.54 -2.67
CA GLY A 278 -18.84 21.49 -3.74
C GLY A 278 -18.49 20.87 -5.09
N GLY A 279 -19.43 20.17 -5.71
CA GLY A 279 -19.21 19.56 -7.02
C GLY A 279 -18.71 20.58 -8.05
N GLY A 280 -17.75 20.19 -8.89
CA GLY A 280 -17.33 20.97 -10.05
C GLY A 280 -15.82 21.09 -10.25
N LEU A 281 -15.45 22.03 -11.13
CA LEU A 281 -14.06 22.29 -11.54
C LEU A 281 -13.17 22.76 -10.39
N ALA A 282 -13.74 23.38 -9.35
CA ALA A 282 -13.00 23.85 -8.18
C ALA A 282 -12.39 22.69 -7.38
N LEU A 283 -13.19 21.66 -7.10
CA LEU A 283 -12.72 20.45 -6.41
C LEU A 283 -11.66 19.72 -7.23
N VAL A 284 -11.86 19.60 -8.55
CA VAL A 284 -10.85 19.02 -9.46
C VAL A 284 -9.54 19.80 -9.40
N ARG A 285 -9.59 21.15 -9.39
CA ARG A 285 -8.39 21.99 -9.26
C ARG A 285 -7.70 21.83 -7.91
N ALA A 286 -8.46 21.69 -6.83
CA ALA A 286 -7.93 21.48 -5.48
C ALA A 286 -7.24 20.12 -5.33
N LEU A 287 -7.79 19.06 -5.93
CA LEU A 287 -7.24 17.70 -5.87
C LEU A 287 -6.14 17.42 -6.91
N LEU A 288 -6.00 18.28 -7.92
CA LEU A 288 -5.03 18.10 -9.01
C LEU A 288 -3.59 17.87 -8.52
N PRO A 289 -3.05 18.65 -7.55
CA PRO A 289 -1.69 18.45 -7.07
C PRO A 289 -1.50 17.08 -6.40
N ALA A 290 -2.48 16.67 -5.58
CA ALA A 290 -2.46 15.37 -4.92
C ALA A 290 -2.56 14.22 -5.92
N ALA A 291 -3.49 14.30 -6.89
CA ALA A 291 -3.65 13.32 -7.95
C ALA A 291 -2.37 13.18 -8.79
N PHE A 292 -1.72 14.30 -9.12
CA PHE A 292 -0.45 14.29 -9.84
C PHE A 292 0.67 13.64 -9.02
N ALA A 293 0.81 13.97 -7.73
CA ALA A 293 1.80 13.35 -6.86
C ALA A 293 1.60 11.83 -6.74
N ILE A 294 0.34 11.39 -6.57
CA ILE A 294 -0.04 9.97 -6.54
C ILE A 294 0.31 9.28 -7.87
N ALA A 295 -0.02 9.90 -9.00
CA ALA A 295 0.29 9.37 -10.33
C ALA A 295 1.79 9.26 -10.59
N MET A 296 2.57 10.28 -10.21
CA MET A 296 4.03 10.27 -10.33
C MET A 296 4.65 9.18 -9.47
N LEU A 297 4.24 9.08 -8.20
CA LEU A 297 4.72 8.04 -7.29
C LEU A 297 4.41 6.64 -7.85
N GLY A 298 3.18 6.42 -8.31
CA GLY A 298 2.78 5.14 -8.91
C GLY A 298 3.55 4.80 -10.18
N ALA A 299 3.82 5.79 -11.04
CA ALA A 299 4.64 5.59 -12.22
C ALA A 299 6.08 5.17 -11.83
N ILE A 300 6.67 5.86 -10.85
CA ILE A 300 8.03 5.61 -10.36
C ILE A 300 8.16 4.21 -9.76
N GLU A 301 7.30 3.83 -8.81
CA GLU A 301 7.33 2.52 -8.14
C GLU A 301 7.13 1.38 -9.14
N SER A 302 6.12 1.50 -10.03
CA SER A 302 5.85 0.51 -11.07
C SER A 302 7.04 0.34 -12.04
N GLY A 303 7.67 1.46 -12.42
CA GLY A 303 8.85 1.46 -13.29
C GLY A 303 10.08 0.83 -12.63
N ALA A 304 10.33 1.14 -11.36
CA ALA A 304 11.43 0.56 -10.59
C ALA A 304 11.28 -0.95 -10.41
N GLN A 305 10.08 -1.42 -10.08
CA GLN A 305 9.77 -2.86 -10.00
C GLN A 305 9.96 -3.57 -11.34
N ALA A 306 9.48 -2.97 -12.42
CA ALA A 306 9.64 -3.52 -13.76
C ALA A 306 11.12 -3.63 -14.17
N ALA A 307 11.96 -2.66 -13.78
CA ALA A 307 13.38 -2.69 -14.05
C ALA A 307 14.11 -3.82 -13.29
N LEU A 308 13.73 -4.08 -12.03
CA LEU A 308 14.27 -5.17 -11.22
C LEU A 308 13.88 -6.56 -11.75
N MET A 309 12.71 -6.67 -12.39
CA MET A 309 12.17 -7.93 -12.93
C MET A 309 12.55 -8.17 -14.39
N ALA A 310 13.21 -7.21 -15.06
CA ALA A 310 13.65 -7.39 -16.43
C ALA A 310 14.79 -8.44 -16.46
N PRO A 311 14.70 -9.48 -17.30
CA PRO A 311 15.80 -10.43 -17.44
C PRO A 311 17.04 -9.68 -17.96
N THR A 312 18.14 -9.77 -17.21
CA THR A 312 19.48 -9.34 -17.64
C THR A 312 19.93 -10.11 -18.88
#